data_AF-A0A2D4LHW6-F1
#
_entry.id   AF-A0A2D4LHW6-F1
#
_cell.length_a   1.000
_cell.length_b   1.000
_cell.length_c   1.000
_cell.angle_alpha   90.00
_cell.angle_beta   90.00
_cell.angle_gamma   90.00
#
_symmetry.space_group_name_H-M   'P 1'
#
loop_
_entity.id
_entity.type
_entity.pdbx_description
1 polymer ?
#
loop_
_entity_poly.entity_id
_entity_poly.type
_entity_poly.pdbx_seq_one_letter_code
_entity_poly.pdbx_strand_id
1 'polypeptide(L)'
;MANLIRGNELELAVSVGTVLGECAAQATHYALELLARKCMTIPTWDLAGDLLMMIPDNELHLIKLCAFYPGCTAEINDLHEKCSLPDVEECMQLAEKAQTDGNVFESMKYYLLSAEPEKALPIGIQYVKEQISSSDWTLDAVYPFLDLLSYIRTEKLLLHKCSEFRNELLILCGYIGALLAIRRQYSSIVPALYEYTSQLLKRRDVCVPLKIKQLSEELDAWRVCSQSLNKSSDELLQIPPSELQQQIYATMLSRIKEEHLQITIGTNYVSGSNLPGHSDVHISCLTGLRIQGPVFFLEDGKSTISLNDALMWAKVNPFSPLGTGIQLNPF
;
A
#
# COMPACT_ATOMS: atom_id res chain seq x y z
N MET A 1 17.09 -5.59 13.21
CA MET A 1 15.83 -4.89 12.89
C MET A 1 15.34 -5.18 11.48
N ALA A 2 15.97 -4.68 10.41
CA ALA A 2 15.47 -4.87 9.03
C ALA A 2 15.19 -6.32 8.62
N ASN A 3 16.05 -7.27 9.00
CA ASN A 3 15.83 -8.70 8.71
C ASN A 3 14.60 -9.27 9.43
N LEU A 4 14.32 -8.85 10.66
CA LEU A 4 13.15 -9.29 11.42
C LEU A 4 11.87 -8.79 10.76
N ILE A 5 11.84 -7.50 10.39
CA ILE A 5 10.69 -6.88 9.72
C ILE A 5 10.45 -7.50 8.33
N ARG A 6 11.52 -7.77 7.57
CA ARG A 6 11.43 -8.44 6.26
C ARG A 6 11.07 -9.93 6.38
N GLY A 7 11.36 -10.54 7.53
CA GLY A 7 10.97 -11.90 7.86
C GLY A 7 9.57 -12.05 8.46
N ASN A 8 8.83 -10.94 8.62
CA ASN A 8 7.55 -10.87 9.33
C ASN A 8 7.60 -11.29 10.81
N GLU A 9 8.75 -11.17 11.45
CA GLU A 9 8.95 -11.42 12.89
C GLU A 9 8.70 -10.13 13.68
N LEU A 10 7.49 -9.58 13.55
CA LEU A 10 7.15 -8.20 13.98
C LEU A 10 7.21 -8.05 15.51
N GLU A 11 6.69 -9.01 16.26
CA GLU A 11 6.70 -9.01 17.73
C GLU A 11 8.14 -9.03 18.27
N LEU A 12 9.02 -9.81 17.64
CA LEU A 12 10.44 -9.87 17.98
C LEU A 12 11.14 -8.56 17.57
N ALA A 13 10.81 -7.98 16.41
CA ALA A 13 11.34 -6.70 15.98
C ALA A 13 10.98 -5.59 16.97
N VAL A 14 9.73 -5.49 17.40
CA VAL A 14 9.29 -4.51 18.42
C VAL A 14 10.02 -4.75 19.73
N SER A 15 10.07 -5.99 20.22
CA SER A 15 10.74 -6.33 21.49
C SER A 15 12.21 -5.93 21.50
N VAL A 16 12.94 -6.25 20.43
CA VAL A 16 14.36 -5.85 20.27
C VAL A 16 14.49 -4.34 20.11
N GLY A 17 13.61 -3.72 19.31
CA GLY A 17 13.60 -2.29 19.07
C GLY A 17 13.39 -1.46 20.34
N THR A 18 12.49 -1.89 21.22
CA THR A 18 12.25 -1.24 22.52
C THR A 18 13.49 -1.28 23.41
N VAL A 19 14.24 -2.39 23.41
CA VAL A 19 15.50 -2.51 24.17
C VAL A 19 16.60 -1.63 23.57
N LEU A 20 16.65 -1.52 22.24
CA LEU A 20 17.64 -0.69 21.54
C LEU A 20 17.36 0.81 21.62
N GLY A 21 16.14 1.21 21.99
CA GLY A 21 15.75 2.61 22.19
C GLY A 21 15.89 3.47 20.93
N GLU A 22 16.35 4.70 21.11
CA GLU A 22 16.43 5.72 20.04
C GLU A 22 17.20 5.27 18.80
N CYS A 23 18.26 4.47 18.98
CA CYS A 23 19.07 3.93 17.88
C CYS A 23 18.26 3.07 16.90
N ALA A 24 17.13 2.51 17.34
CA ALA A 24 16.24 1.69 16.52
C ALA A 24 14.85 2.32 16.30
N ALA A 25 14.61 3.55 16.78
CA ALA A 25 13.27 4.15 16.87
C ALA A 25 12.47 4.07 15.56
N GLN A 26 13.05 4.54 14.44
CA GLN A 26 12.38 4.48 13.13
C GLN A 26 11.97 3.05 12.73
N ALA A 27 12.82 2.07 13.05
CA ALA A 27 12.52 0.68 12.74
C ALA A 27 11.48 0.08 13.67
N THR A 28 11.51 0.45 14.95
CA THR A 28 10.50 0.08 15.94
C THR A 28 9.14 0.66 15.58
N HIS A 29 9.06 1.93 15.19
CA HIS A 29 7.80 2.58 14.79
C HIS A 29 7.18 1.89 13.57
N TYR A 30 7.99 1.58 12.55
CA TYR A 30 7.51 0.86 11.38
C TYR A 30 7.05 -0.57 11.71
N ALA A 31 7.77 -1.27 12.60
CA ALA A 31 7.35 -2.59 13.06
C ALA A 31 6.03 -2.53 13.85
N LEU A 32 5.85 -1.50 14.70
CA LEU A 32 4.60 -1.25 15.44
C LEU A 32 3.44 -0.98 14.47
N GLU A 33 3.65 -0.20 13.41
CA GLU A 33 2.61 0.05 12.40
C GLU A 33 2.15 -1.24 11.71
N LEU A 34 3.09 -2.09 11.29
CA LEU A 34 2.76 -3.38 10.67
C LEU A 34 2.09 -4.34 11.66
N LEU A 35 2.56 -4.36 12.92
CA LEU A 35 1.97 -5.19 13.97
C LEU A 35 0.56 -4.72 14.33
N ALA A 36 0.32 -3.41 14.36
CA ALA A 36 -1.01 -2.85 14.53
C ALA A 36 -1.94 -3.30 13.40
N ARG A 37 -1.48 -3.26 12.13
CA ARG A 37 -2.24 -3.78 10.99
C ARG A 37 -2.59 -5.27 11.15
N LYS A 38 -1.67 -6.10 11.64
CA LYS A 38 -1.96 -7.51 11.99
C LYS A 38 -3.08 -7.63 13.03
N CYS A 39 -3.10 -6.71 14.01
CA CYS A 39 -4.11 -6.66 15.06
C CYS A 39 -5.44 -6.00 14.67
N MET A 40 -5.56 -5.38 13.47
CA MET A 40 -6.81 -4.81 12.94
C MET A 40 -7.80 -5.90 12.48
N THR A 41 -8.10 -6.82 13.39
CA THR A 41 -9.13 -7.84 13.29
C THR A 41 -9.91 -7.88 14.60
N ILE A 42 -11.17 -8.27 14.58
CA ILE A 42 -11.95 -8.43 15.81
C ILE A 42 -11.54 -9.78 16.46
N PRO A 43 -11.20 -9.83 17.77
CA PRO A 43 -11.35 -8.79 18.80
C PRO A 43 -10.07 -7.99 19.15
N THR A 44 -8.97 -8.12 18.40
CA THR A 44 -7.66 -7.52 18.75
C THR A 44 -7.51 -6.04 18.39
N TRP A 45 -8.59 -5.34 18.03
CA TRP A 45 -8.53 -3.95 17.56
C TRP A 45 -8.03 -2.96 18.62
N ASP A 46 -8.41 -3.16 19.89
CA ASP A 46 -7.92 -2.34 21.00
C ASP A 46 -6.38 -2.44 21.12
N LEU A 47 -5.83 -3.66 20.95
CA LEU A 47 -4.38 -3.87 20.95
C LEU A 47 -3.69 -3.13 19.80
N ALA A 48 -4.32 -3.02 18.64
CA ALA A 48 -3.78 -2.20 17.55
C ALA A 48 -3.67 -0.72 17.96
N GLY A 49 -4.67 -0.19 18.69
CA GLY A 49 -4.62 1.14 19.28
C GLY A 49 -3.46 1.31 20.26
N ASP A 50 -3.34 0.39 21.22
CA ASP A 50 -2.27 0.41 22.22
C ASP A 50 -0.87 0.39 21.58
N LEU A 51 -0.68 -0.41 20.52
CA LEU A 51 0.58 -0.46 19.77
C LEU A 51 0.90 0.85 19.06
N LEU A 52 -0.10 1.50 18.45
CA LEU A 52 0.10 2.77 17.75
C LEU A 52 0.35 3.93 18.72
N MET A 53 -0.21 3.89 19.93
CA MET A 53 0.06 4.86 20.99
C MET A 53 1.52 4.86 21.45
N MET A 54 2.27 3.77 21.20
CA MET A 54 3.72 3.70 21.47
C MET A 54 4.57 4.49 20.45
N ILE A 55 3.99 4.90 19.32
CA ILE A 55 4.67 5.69 18.28
C ILE A 55 4.51 7.18 18.62
N PRO A 56 5.56 8.03 18.52
CA PRO A 56 5.43 9.47 18.62
C PRO A 56 4.72 10.05 17.38
N ASP A 57 4.01 11.18 17.53
CA ASP A 57 3.26 11.83 16.44
C ASP A 57 2.27 10.87 15.74
N ASN A 58 1.58 10.04 16.54
CA ASN A 58 0.72 8.94 16.09
C ASN A 58 -0.68 9.34 15.58
N GLU A 59 -1.00 10.63 15.52
CA GLU A 59 -2.35 11.12 15.16
C GLU A 59 -2.83 10.47 13.86
N LEU A 60 -2.01 10.49 12.81
CA LEU A 60 -2.37 9.92 11.51
C LEU A 60 -2.60 8.40 11.57
N HIS A 61 -1.81 7.69 12.37
CA HIS A 61 -1.97 6.25 12.57
C HIS A 61 -3.27 5.91 13.29
N LEU A 62 -3.62 6.68 14.33
CA LEU A 62 -4.87 6.51 15.07
C LEU A 62 -6.09 6.86 14.20
N ILE A 63 -5.98 7.88 13.36
CA ILE A 63 -7.03 8.25 12.40
C ILE A 63 -7.30 7.08 11.44
N LYS A 64 -6.25 6.49 10.88
CA LYS A 64 -6.36 5.31 10.00
C LYS A 64 -7.00 4.12 10.71
N LEU A 65 -6.62 3.87 11.96
CA LEU A 65 -7.18 2.81 12.79
C LEU A 65 -8.69 3.01 13.02
N CYS A 66 -9.09 4.21 13.41
CA CYS A 66 -10.49 4.55 13.69
C CYS A 66 -11.33 4.55 12.41
N ALA A 67 -10.81 5.14 11.33
CA ALA A 67 -11.49 5.21 10.05
C ALA A 67 -11.84 3.84 9.48
N PHE A 68 -11.00 2.83 9.71
CA PHE A 68 -11.21 1.48 9.16
C PHE A 68 -11.94 0.53 10.12
N TYR A 69 -12.32 0.99 11.31
CA TYR A 69 -13.03 0.17 12.29
C TYR A 69 -14.45 -0.18 11.80
N PRO A 70 -14.83 -1.46 11.72
CA PRO A 70 -16.12 -1.89 11.15
C PRO A 70 -17.30 -1.84 12.14
N GLY A 71 -17.16 -1.16 13.28
CA GLY A 71 -18.19 -1.08 14.32
C GLY A 71 -19.35 -0.13 14.01
N CYS A 72 -20.36 -0.15 14.88
CA CYS A 72 -21.44 0.83 14.84
C CYS A 72 -21.00 2.22 15.33
N THR A 73 -21.80 3.26 15.08
CA THR A 73 -21.44 4.64 15.45
C THR A 73 -21.09 4.82 16.93
N ALA A 74 -21.78 4.11 17.83
CA ALA A 74 -21.47 4.16 19.27
C ALA A 74 -20.08 3.58 19.56
N GLU A 75 -19.77 2.39 19.03
CA GLU A 75 -18.46 1.76 19.19
C GLU A 75 -17.34 2.58 18.52
N ILE A 76 -17.64 3.25 17.40
CA ILE A 76 -16.70 4.17 16.73
C ILE A 76 -16.41 5.38 17.62
N ASN A 77 -17.44 6.03 18.18
CA ASN A 77 -17.26 7.17 19.07
C ASN A 77 -16.51 6.78 20.36
N ASP A 78 -16.77 5.60 20.91
CA ASP A 78 -16.02 5.07 22.06
C ASP A 78 -14.52 4.90 21.71
N LEU A 79 -14.22 4.45 20.49
CA LEU A 79 -12.83 4.35 20.02
C LEU A 79 -12.21 5.72 19.76
N HIS A 80 -12.96 6.68 19.19
CA HIS A 80 -12.49 8.05 19.01
C HIS A 80 -12.12 8.69 20.35
N GLU A 81 -12.95 8.52 21.39
CA GLU A 81 -12.66 9.04 22.73
C GLU A 81 -11.35 8.47 23.28
N LYS A 82 -11.14 7.15 23.16
CA LYS A 82 -9.87 6.50 23.55
C LYS A 82 -8.67 7.06 22.81
N CYS A 83 -8.83 7.37 21.52
CA CYS A 83 -7.79 7.94 20.67
C CYS A 83 -7.67 9.47 20.75
N SER A 84 -8.46 10.13 21.62
CA SER A 84 -8.52 11.60 21.71
C SER A 84 -8.87 12.29 20.38
N LEU A 85 -9.76 11.67 19.59
CA LEU A 85 -10.28 12.19 18.33
C LEU A 85 -11.69 12.76 18.50
N PRO A 86 -12.11 13.72 17.66
CA PRO A 86 -13.47 14.25 17.67
C PRO A 86 -14.51 13.16 17.36
N ASP A 87 -15.74 13.34 17.83
CA ASP A 87 -16.82 12.43 17.49
C ASP A 87 -17.18 12.49 15.99
N VAL A 88 -17.98 11.52 15.55
CA VAL A 88 -18.37 11.35 14.15
C VAL A 88 -19.10 12.58 13.59
N GLU A 89 -19.92 13.26 14.40
CA GLU A 89 -20.67 14.46 14.01
C GLU A 89 -19.76 15.69 13.87
N GLU A 90 -18.86 15.91 14.83
CA GLU A 90 -17.87 16.98 14.81
C GLU A 90 -16.90 16.79 13.64
N CYS A 91 -16.47 15.54 13.37
CA CYS A 91 -15.64 15.21 12.21
C CYS A 91 -16.31 15.64 10.89
N MET A 92 -17.63 15.48 10.75
CA MET A 92 -18.32 15.96 9.54
C MET A 92 -18.18 17.47 9.36
N GLN A 93 -18.39 18.24 10.43
CA GLN A 93 -18.30 19.71 10.40
C GLN A 93 -16.86 20.19 10.11
N LEU A 94 -15.87 19.54 10.73
CA LEU A 94 -14.46 19.82 10.50
C LEU A 94 -14.05 19.50 9.06
N ALA A 95 -14.57 18.42 8.48
CA ALA A 95 -14.29 18.02 7.11
C ALA A 95 -14.83 19.04 6.09
N GLU A 96 -16.07 19.51 6.27
CA GLU A 96 -16.70 20.53 5.43
C GLU A 96 -15.97 21.87 5.53
N LYS A 97 -15.59 22.27 6.76
CA LYS A 97 -14.82 23.49 6.98
C LYS A 97 -13.44 23.42 6.30
N ALA A 98 -12.70 22.34 6.50
CA ALA A 98 -11.39 22.15 5.87
C ALA A 98 -11.49 22.13 4.34
N GLN A 99 -12.59 21.61 3.79
CA GLN A 99 -12.86 21.67 2.36
C GLN A 99 -13.07 23.12 1.88
N THR A 100 -13.86 23.93 2.61
CA THR A 100 -14.06 25.35 2.28
C THR A 100 -12.78 26.17 2.39
N ASP A 101 -11.88 25.80 3.31
CA ASP A 101 -10.57 26.42 3.49
C ASP A 101 -9.54 25.97 2.45
N GLY A 102 -9.89 25.03 1.56
CA GLY A 102 -9.02 24.48 0.53
C GLY A 102 -7.97 23.48 1.03
N ASN A 103 -8.07 23.02 2.27
CA ASN A 103 -7.17 22.01 2.84
C ASN A 103 -7.69 20.60 2.55
N VAL A 104 -7.30 20.07 1.39
CA VAL A 104 -7.70 18.75 0.89
C VAL A 104 -7.33 17.62 1.86
N PHE A 105 -6.11 17.66 2.42
CA PHE A 105 -5.61 16.57 3.27
C PHE A 105 -6.38 16.48 4.59
N GLU A 106 -6.56 17.62 5.28
CA GLU A 106 -7.35 17.66 6.52
C GLU A 106 -8.82 17.33 6.28
N SER A 107 -9.40 17.81 5.18
CA SER A 107 -10.78 17.47 4.80
C SER A 107 -10.97 15.96 4.65
N MET A 108 -10.03 15.28 3.98
CA MET A 108 -10.05 13.83 3.85
C MET A 108 -9.92 13.13 5.20
N LYS A 109 -8.98 13.54 6.06
CA LYS A 109 -8.81 12.95 7.41
C LYS A 109 -10.13 12.93 8.17
N TYR A 110 -10.83 14.06 8.22
CA TYR A 110 -12.07 14.17 8.97
C TYR A 110 -13.26 13.49 8.28
N TYR A 111 -13.34 13.50 6.95
CA TYR A 111 -14.39 12.73 6.26
C TYR A 111 -14.28 11.24 6.56
N LEU A 112 -13.07 10.68 6.60
CA LEU A 112 -12.84 9.27 6.91
C LEU A 112 -13.37 8.86 8.30
N LEU A 113 -13.28 9.76 9.28
CA LEU A 113 -13.79 9.56 10.64
C LEU A 113 -15.30 9.83 10.77
N SER A 114 -15.93 10.42 9.76
CA SER A 114 -17.35 10.79 9.79
C SER A 114 -18.28 9.61 9.44
N ALA A 115 -19.60 9.87 9.48
CA ALA A 115 -20.62 8.90 9.11
C ALA A 115 -20.62 8.55 7.61
N GLU A 116 -20.04 9.41 6.78
CA GLU A 116 -19.99 9.31 5.31
C GLU A 116 -18.55 9.37 4.77
N PRO A 117 -17.70 8.37 5.08
CA PRO A 117 -16.30 8.35 4.63
C PRO A 117 -16.14 8.36 3.10
N GLU A 118 -17.17 7.93 2.37
CA GLU A 118 -17.18 7.96 0.90
C GLU A 118 -17.08 9.38 0.31
N LYS A 119 -17.39 10.44 1.07
CA LYS A 119 -17.24 11.83 0.59
C LYS A 119 -15.78 12.21 0.35
N ALA A 120 -14.83 11.53 1.01
CA ALA A 120 -13.40 11.74 0.77
C ALA A 120 -12.95 11.28 -0.63
N LEU A 121 -13.62 10.30 -1.24
CA LEU A 121 -13.24 9.70 -2.53
C LEU A 121 -13.13 10.74 -3.65
N PRO A 122 -14.20 11.48 -4.03
CA PRO A 122 -14.12 12.44 -5.13
C PRO A 122 -13.06 13.53 -4.87
N ILE A 123 -12.92 13.97 -3.62
CA ILE A 123 -11.99 15.03 -3.23
C ILE A 123 -10.54 14.56 -3.42
N GLY A 124 -10.19 13.42 -2.83
CA GLY A 124 -8.83 12.90 -2.87
C GLY A 124 -8.43 12.37 -4.26
N ILE A 125 -9.33 11.66 -4.94
CA ILE A 125 -9.06 11.14 -6.29
C ILE A 125 -8.85 12.28 -7.28
N GLN A 126 -9.68 13.33 -7.23
CA GLN A 126 -9.51 14.49 -8.10
C GLN A 126 -8.16 15.17 -7.87
N TYR A 127 -7.80 15.42 -6.61
CA TYR A 127 -6.49 16.00 -6.27
C TYR A 127 -5.33 15.15 -6.81
N VAL A 128 -5.38 13.83 -6.61
CA VAL A 128 -4.34 12.91 -7.11
C VAL A 128 -4.25 12.93 -8.64
N LYS A 129 -5.39 12.96 -9.34
CA LYS A 129 -5.43 13.04 -10.81
C LYS A 129 -4.81 14.34 -11.31
N GLU A 130 -5.07 15.46 -10.65
CA GLU A 130 -4.46 16.76 -10.98
C GLU A 130 -2.94 16.73 -10.77
N GLN A 131 -2.48 16.15 -9.65
CA GLN A 131 -1.05 16.00 -9.38
C GLN A 131 -0.37 15.11 -10.44
N ILE A 132 -0.90 13.92 -10.74
CA ILE A 132 -0.30 13.00 -11.73
C ILE A 132 -0.30 13.60 -13.14
N SER A 133 -1.25 14.48 -13.45
CA SER A 133 -1.31 15.19 -14.74
C SER A 133 -0.25 16.28 -14.88
N SER A 134 0.38 16.71 -13.78
CA SER A 134 1.52 17.63 -13.80
C SER A 134 2.78 16.97 -14.37
N SER A 135 3.71 17.73 -14.91
CA SER A 135 5.00 17.20 -15.41
C SER A 135 5.92 16.75 -14.28
N ASP A 136 5.91 17.46 -13.15
CA ASP A 136 6.95 17.41 -12.12
C ASP A 136 6.46 16.82 -10.78
N TRP A 137 5.39 16.02 -10.83
CA TRP A 137 4.87 15.36 -9.63
C TRP A 137 5.83 14.31 -9.10
N THR A 138 5.71 14.04 -7.80
CA THR A 138 6.57 13.09 -7.11
C THR A 138 5.74 12.15 -6.26
N LEU A 139 6.25 10.94 -6.05
CA LEU A 139 5.52 9.87 -5.37
C LEU A 139 5.10 10.28 -3.95
N ASP A 140 5.94 11.04 -3.24
CA ASP A 140 5.66 11.54 -1.89
C ASP A 140 4.55 12.60 -1.85
N ALA A 141 4.27 13.27 -2.96
CA ALA A 141 3.18 14.25 -3.04
C ALA A 141 1.80 13.60 -3.21
N VAL A 142 1.76 12.36 -3.71
CA VAL A 142 0.51 11.66 -4.08
C VAL A 142 0.20 10.53 -3.11
N TYR A 143 1.22 9.77 -2.70
CA TYR A 143 1.04 8.57 -1.88
C TYR A 143 0.26 8.84 -0.58
N PRO A 144 0.52 9.92 0.21
CA PRO A 144 -0.22 10.16 1.45
C PRO A 144 -1.75 10.26 1.29
N PHE A 145 -2.21 10.78 0.16
CA PHE A 145 -3.64 10.92 -0.14
C PHE A 145 -4.27 9.56 -0.47
N LEU A 146 -3.61 8.76 -1.31
CA LEU A 146 -4.08 7.41 -1.65
C LEU A 146 -4.02 6.46 -0.46
N ASP A 147 -2.99 6.61 0.36
CA ASP A 147 -2.82 5.85 1.60
C ASP A 147 -3.99 6.12 2.54
N LEU A 148 -4.36 7.40 2.78
CA LEU A 148 -5.57 7.75 3.54
C LEU A 148 -6.86 7.18 2.93
N LEU A 149 -7.09 7.36 1.63
CA LEU A 149 -8.29 6.83 0.96
C LEU A 149 -8.43 5.31 1.06
N SER A 150 -7.31 4.60 1.22
CA SER A 150 -7.35 3.16 1.38
C SER A 150 -8.05 2.72 2.67
N TYR A 151 -8.03 3.55 3.72
CA TYR A 151 -8.67 3.27 5.02
C TYR A 151 -10.17 3.60 5.06
N ILE A 152 -10.82 3.85 3.91
CA ILE A 152 -12.28 3.81 3.84
C ILE A 152 -12.75 2.39 4.15
N ARG A 153 -13.69 2.28 5.09
CA ARG A 153 -14.30 1.00 5.47
C ARG A 153 -14.76 0.20 4.26
N THR A 154 -14.42 -1.09 4.26
CA THR A 154 -14.61 -1.96 3.09
C THR A 154 -16.08 -2.00 2.67
N GLU A 155 -17.02 -2.10 3.61
CA GLU A 155 -18.46 -2.13 3.35
C GLU A 155 -18.98 -0.83 2.74
N LYS A 156 -18.36 0.32 3.04
CA LYS A 156 -18.71 1.62 2.45
C LYS A 156 -18.13 1.74 1.04
N LEU A 157 -16.87 1.32 0.85
CA LEU A 157 -16.20 1.34 -0.46
C LEU A 157 -16.87 0.38 -1.46
N LEU A 158 -17.43 -0.74 -0.99
CA LEU A 158 -18.10 -1.73 -1.83
C LEU A 158 -19.52 -1.33 -2.27
N LEU A 159 -20.09 -0.24 -1.74
CA LEU A 159 -21.39 0.27 -2.16
C LEU A 159 -21.40 0.58 -3.67
N HIS A 160 -22.53 0.28 -4.33
CA HIS A 160 -22.67 0.47 -5.78
C HIS A 160 -22.42 1.92 -6.23
N LYS A 161 -22.85 2.90 -5.42
CA LYS A 161 -22.64 4.34 -5.66
C LYS A 161 -21.15 4.74 -5.71
N CYS A 162 -20.28 3.95 -5.10
CA CYS A 162 -18.84 4.19 -5.05
C CYS A 162 -18.07 3.42 -6.14
N SER A 163 -18.75 2.67 -7.01
CA SER A 163 -18.09 1.76 -7.97
C SER A 163 -17.08 2.44 -8.90
N GLU A 164 -17.43 3.60 -9.45
CA GLU A 164 -16.54 4.40 -10.30
C GLU A 164 -15.30 4.85 -9.53
N PHE A 165 -15.48 5.56 -8.40
CA PHE A 165 -14.38 6.02 -7.56
C PHE A 165 -13.52 4.89 -7.00
N ARG A 166 -14.12 3.76 -6.61
CA ARG A 166 -13.40 2.55 -6.21
C ARG A 166 -12.51 2.05 -7.34
N ASN A 167 -13.02 2.03 -8.57
CA ASN A 167 -12.25 1.58 -9.72
C ASN A 167 -11.06 2.52 -10.01
N GLU A 168 -11.27 3.84 -9.94
CA GLU A 168 -10.19 4.83 -10.07
C GLU A 168 -9.14 4.67 -8.95
N LEU A 169 -9.59 4.55 -7.70
CA LEU A 169 -8.73 4.34 -6.54
C LEU A 169 -7.84 3.09 -6.69
N LEU A 170 -8.42 1.96 -7.11
CA LEU A 170 -7.68 0.71 -7.32
C LEU A 170 -6.60 0.86 -8.40
N ILE A 171 -6.89 1.60 -9.47
CA ILE A 171 -5.93 1.83 -10.56
C ILE A 171 -4.80 2.75 -10.10
N LEU A 172 -5.14 3.85 -9.41
CA LEU A 172 -4.16 4.79 -8.87
C LEU A 172 -3.26 4.12 -7.84
N CYS A 173 -3.82 3.38 -6.87
CA CYS A 173 -3.05 2.61 -5.88
C CYS A 173 -2.19 1.53 -6.54
N GLY A 174 -2.68 0.85 -7.59
CA GLY A 174 -1.88 -0.12 -8.32
C GLY A 174 -0.65 0.50 -8.99
N TYR A 175 -0.82 1.65 -9.65
CA TYR A 175 0.28 2.36 -10.31
C TYR A 175 1.29 2.93 -9.31
N ILE A 176 0.81 3.67 -8.31
CA ILE A 176 1.64 4.23 -7.23
C ILE A 176 2.33 3.12 -6.45
N GLY A 177 1.65 2.00 -6.21
CA GLY A 177 2.22 0.81 -5.60
C GLY A 177 3.34 0.19 -6.43
N ALA A 178 3.24 0.19 -7.77
CA ALA A 178 4.33 -0.27 -8.64
C ALA A 178 5.57 0.61 -8.49
N LEU A 179 5.40 1.93 -8.46
CA LEU A 179 6.50 2.88 -8.25
C LEU A 179 7.13 2.75 -6.86
N LEU A 180 6.32 2.57 -5.81
CA LEU A 180 6.80 2.27 -4.45
C LEU A 180 7.53 0.92 -4.39
N ALA A 181 7.06 -0.10 -5.09
CA ALA A 181 7.73 -1.39 -5.19
C ALA A 181 9.11 -1.25 -5.84
N ILE A 182 9.24 -0.43 -6.89
CA ILE A 182 10.54 -0.10 -7.50
C ILE A 182 11.45 0.60 -6.47
N ARG A 183 10.93 1.63 -5.78
CA ARG A 183 11.66 2.38 -4.74
C ARG A 183 12.23 1.46 -3.66
N ARG A 184 11.43 0.49 -3.21
CA ARG A 184 11.77 -0.45 -2.13
C ARG A 184 12.43 -1.74 -2.62
N GLN A 185 12.73 -1.85 -3.92
CA GLN A 185 13.34 -3.03 -4.54
C GLN A 185 12.53 -4.34 -4.37
N TYR A 186 11.21 -4.24 -4.39
CA TYR A 186 10.29 -5.39 -4.40
C TYR A 186 10.11 -5.92 -5.82
N SER A 187 11.21 -6.29 -6.46
CA SER A 187 11.27 -6.58 -7.90
C SER A 187 10.34 -7.69 -8.37
N SER A 188 9.99 -8.66 -7.52
CA SER A 188 9.09 -9.77 -7.88
C SER A 188 7.66 -9.32 -8.17
N ILE A 189 7.18 -8.27 -7.49
CA ILE A 189 5.79 -7.80 -7.61
C ILE A 189 5.62 -6.62 -8.57
N VAL A 190 6.71 -5.96 -8.99
CA VAL A 190 6.65 -4.81 -9.92
C VAL A 190 5.92 -5.18 -11.22
N PRO A 191 6.25 -6.27 -11.95
CA PRO A 191 5.51 -6.64 -13.15
C PRO A 191 4.03 -6.94 -12.88
N ALA A 192 3.75 -7.56 -11.74
CA ALA A 192 2.39 -7.93 -11.37
C ALA A 192 1.52 -6.71 -11.05
N LEU A 193 2.08 -5.66 -10.44
CA LEU A 193 1.38 -4.40 -10.18
C LEU A 193 1.08 -3.64 -11.49
N TYR A 194 2.03 -3.56 -12.43
CA TYR A 194 1.78 -2.96 -13.74
C TYR A 194 0.71 -3.73 -14.54
N GLU A 195 0.75 -5.06 -14.51
CA GLU A 195 -0.26 -5.91 -15.17
C GLU A 195 -1.63 -5.75 -14.50
N TYR A 196 -1.69 -5.76 -13.17
CA TYR A 196 -2.89 -5.48 -12.39
C TYR A 196 -3.54 -4.15 -12.81
N THR A 197 -2.77 -3.06 -12.79
CA THR A 197 -3.25 -1.73 -13.20
C THR A 197 -3.73 -1.73 -14.66
N SER A 198 -2.98 -2.37 -15.55
CA SER A 198 -3.34 -2.47 -16.97
C SER A 198 -4.63 -3.26 -17.20
N GLN A 199 -4.85 -4.36 -16.47
CA GLN A 199 -6.08 -5.14 -16.57
C GLN A 199 -7.28 -4.37 -16.05
N LEU A 200 -7.12 -3.62 -14.96
CA LEU A 200 -8.18 -2.76 -14.44
C LEU A 200 -8.55 -1.66 -15.44
N LEU A 201 -7.57 -0.99 -16.05
CA LEU A 201 -7.79 0.01 -17.10
C LEU A 201 -8.48 -0.56 -18.35
N LYS A 202 -8.19 -1.81 -18.72
CA LYS A 202 -8.83 -2.46 -19.89
C LYS A 202 -10.29 -2.84 -19.65
N ARG A 203 -10.62 -3.25 -18.42
CA ARG A 203 -11.93 -3.86 -18.09
C ARG A 203 -12.95 -2.85 -17.58
N ARG A 204 -12.51 -1.64 -17.20
CA ARG A 204 -13.33 -0.66 -16.50
C ARG A 204 -13.34 0.64 -17.27
N ASP A 205 -14.52 1.25 -17.36
CA ASP A 205 -14.66 2.60 -17.86
C ASP A 205 -14.37 3.58 -16.72
N VAL A 206 -13.23 4.27 -16.80
CA VAL A 206 -12.70 5.14 -15.74
C VAL A 206 -11.99 6.34 -16.34
N CYS A 207 -11.99 7.46 -15.62
CA CYS A 207 -11.31 8.68 -16.05
C CYS A 207 -10.05 8.88 -15.21
N VAL A 208 -8.92 8.27 -15.61
CA VAL A 208 -7.63 8.47 -14.92
C VAL A 208 -6.55 8.96 -15.90
N PRO A 209 -5.58 9.77 -15.45
CA PRO A 209 -4.50 10.30 -16.29
C PRO A 209 -3.41 9.25 -16.59
N LEU A 210 -3.81 8.00 -16.85
CA LEU A 210 -2.92 6.87 -17.10
C LEU A 210 -3.34 6.15 -18.38
N LYS A 211 -2.36 5.78 -19.19
CA LYS A 211 -2.58 5.06 -20.46
C LYS A 211 -1.90 3.70 -20.40
N ILE A 212 -2.57 2.66 -20.90
CA ILE A 212 -2.01 1.30 -20.96
C ILE A 212 -0.66 1.29 -21.70
N LYS A 213 -0.53 2.08 -22.78
CA LYS A 213 0.72 2.20 -23.54
C LYS A 213 1.87 2.73 -22.68
N GLN A 214 1.61 3.76 -21.87
CA GLN A 214 2.60 4.33 -20.94
C GLN A 214 3.03 3.28 -19.91
N LEU A 215 2.08 2.54 -19.34
CA LEU A 215 2.38 1.48 -18.37
C LEU A 215 3.27 0.39 -18.96
N SER A 216 3.02 -0.04 -20.20
CA SER A 216 3.87 -1.02 -20.89
C SER A 216 5.27 -0.47 -21.18
N GLU A 217 5.38 0.78 -21.64
CA GLU A 217 6.66 1.42 -21.95
C GLU A 217 7.52 1.62 -20.69
N GLU A 218 6.92 2.03 -19.57
CA GLU A 218 7.60 2.16 -18.27
C GLU A 218 8.08 0.80 -17.73
N LEU A 219 7.24 -0.23 -17.80
CA LEU A 219 7.60 -1.58 -17.34
C LEU A 219 8.76 -2.17 -18.15
N ASP A 220 8.73 -2.01 -19.47
CA ASP A 220 9.79 -2.50 -20.35
C ASP A 220 11.10 -1.72 -20.11
N ALA A 221 11.03 -0.40 -19.96
CA ALA A 221 12.19 0.42 -19.59
C ALA A 221 12.79 -0.02 -18.25
N TRP A 222 11.96 -0.26 -17.23
CA TRP A 222 12.40 -0.75 -15.93
C TRP A 222 13.08 -2.12 -16.00
N ARG A 223 12.53 -3.08 -16.76
CA ARG A 223 13.12 -4.42 -16.92
C ARG A 223 14.52 -4.36 -17.51
N VAL A 224 14.69 -3.64 -18.62
CA VAL A 224 15.97 -3.55 -19.34
C VAL A 224 17.01 -2.79 -18.52
N CYS A 225 16.63 -1.66 -17.92
CA CYS A 225 17.57 -0.86 -17.12
C CYS A 225 17.97 -1.58 -15.83
N SER A 226 17.04 -2.22 -15.11
CA SER A 226 17.34 -2.91 -13.84
C SER A 226 18.24 -4.13 -14.03
N GLN A 227 18.08 -4.86 -15.14
CA GLN A 227 18.97 -5.98 -15.49
C GLN A 227 20.41 -5.51 -15.77
N SER A 228 20.57 -4.32 -16.37
CA SER A 228 21.88 -3.72 -16.63
C SER A 228 22.63 -3.30 -15.35
N LEU A 229 21.91 -2.95 -14.27
CA LEU A 229 22.50 -2.56 -12.98
C LEU A 229 22.94 -3.77 -12.13
N ASN A 230 22.23 -4.90 -12.17
CA ASN A 230 22.43 -6.05 -11.27
C ASN A 230 23.54 -7.03 -11.74
N LYS A 231 24.66 -6.52 -12.27
CA LYS A 231 25.75 -7.32 -12.85
C LYS A 231 26.36 -8.32 -11.85
N SER A 232 25.90 -9.57 -11.85
CA SER A 232 26.74 -10.73 -11.61
C SER A 232 27.24 -11.26 -12.95
N SER A 233 28.50 -11.61 -12.98
CA SER A 233 29.41 -11.84 -14.10
C SER A 233 29.10 -13.00 -15.07
N ASP A 234 27.84 -13.41 -15.26
CA ASP A 234 27.50 -14.49 -16.18
C ASP A 234 26.49 -14.08 -17.27
N GLU A 235 26.92 -14.37 -18.51
CA GLU A 235 26.12 -14.61 -19.73
C GLU A 235 25.61 -13.40 -20.55
N LEU A 236 26.52 -12.97 -21.45
CA LEU A 236 26.36 -12.94 -22.92
C LEU A 236 24.91 -12.90 -23.46
N LEU A 237 24.58 -11.81 -24.19
CA LEU A 237 23.38 -11.53 -25.02
C LEU A 237 22.37 -10.50 -24.47
N GLN A 238 22.78 -9.52 -23.66
CA GLN A 238 21.88 -8.40 -23.34
C GLN A 238 21.99 -7.25 -24.34
N ILE A 239 20.88 -6.95 -25.01
CA ILE A 239 20.72 -5.76 -25.85
C ILE A 239 20.79 -4.53 -24.92
N PRO A 240 21.68 -3.55 -25.17
CA PRO A 240 21.77 -2.36 -24.34
C PRO A 240 20.44 -1.58 -24.38
N PRO A 241 20.04 -0.92 -23.27
CA PRO A 241 18.82 -0.12 -23.26
C PRO A 241 18.91 0.99 -24.32
N SER A 242 17.86 1.11 -25.13
CA SER A 242 17.71 2.20 -26.10
C SER A 242 17.65 3.56 -25.40
N GLU A 243 18.01 4.63 -26.12
CA GLU A 243 17.97 5.99 -25.57
C GLU A 243 16.58 6.38 -25.04
N LEU A 244 15.52 5.98 -25.75
CA LEU A 244 14.14 6.19 -25.32
C LEU A 244 13.83 5.46 -23.99
N GLN A 245 14.26 4.21 -23.84
CA GLN A 245 14.07 3.46 -22.60
C GLN A 245 14.83 4.09 -21.43
N GLN A 246 16.05 4.60 -21.68
CA GLN A 246 16.82 5.31 -20.66
C GLN A 246 16.13 6.61 -20.22
N GLN A 247 15.58 7.37 -21.16
CA GLN A 247 14.83 8.61 -20.86
C GLN A 247 13.56 8.33 -20.04
N ILE A 248 12.79 7.30 -20.41
CA ILE A 248 11.59 6.88 -19.67
C ILE A 248 11.98 6.44 -18.25
N TYR A 249 13.02 5.61 -18.13
CA TYR A 249 13.50 5.14 -16.84
C TYR A 249 13.98 6.30 -15.95
N ALA A 250 14.73 7.26 -16.50
CA ALA A 250 15.18 8.44 -15.77
C ALA A 250 14.01 9.31 -15.29
N THR A 251 12.99 9.51 -16.13
CA THR A 251 11.76 10.24 -15.76
C THR A 251 10.98 9.53 -14.66
N MET A 252 10.92 8.19 -14.72
CA MET A 252 10.30 7.40 -13.67
C MET A 252 11.07 7.53 -12.34
N LEU A 253 12.40 7.45 -12.38
CA LEU A 253 13.23 7.61 -11.18
C LEU A 253 13.13 9.02 -10.57
N SER A 254 13.01 10.07 -11.38
CA SER A 254 12.83 11.43 -10.87
C SER A 254 11.51 11.61 -10.10
N ARG A 255 10.45 10.88 -10.50
CA ARG A 255 9.18 10.82 -9.76
C ARG A 255 9.30 10.00 -8.49
N ILE A 256 10.02 8.86 -8.56
CA ILE A 256 10.16 7.92 -7.45
C ILE A 256 10.98 8.52 -6.31
N LYS A 257 12.05 9.29 -6.53
CA LYS A 257 12.95 9.77 -5.44
C LYS A 257 13.51 8.64 -4.55
N GLU A 258 14.34 9.00 -3.57
CA GLU A 258 14.94 8.03 -2.66
C GLU A 258 13.98 7.58 -1.55
N GLU A 259 14.16 6.34 -1.06
CA GLU A 259 13.43 5.84 0.11
C GLU A 259 14.05 6.40 1.39
N HIS A 260 13.26 7.14 2.15
CA HIS A 260 13.70 7.71 3.42
C HIS A 260 13.97 6.62 4.46
N LEU A 261 13.17 5.55 4.45
CA LEU A 261 13.24 4.50 5.44
C LEU A 261 13.97 3.26 4.90
N GLN A 262 15.29 3.25 5.04
CA GLN A 262 16.20 2.22 4.51
C GLN A 262 15.82 0.77 4.92
N ILE A 263 15.20 0.59 6.08
CA ILE A 263 14.77 -0.74 6.55
C ILE A 263 13.65 -1.38 5.70
N THR A 264 12.97 -0.59 4.87
CA THR A 264 11.91 -1.05 3.97
C THR A 264 12.46 -1.60 2.66
N ILE A 265 13.73 -1.35 2.35
CA ILE A 265 14.37 -1.73 1.09
C ILE A 265 14.77 -3.21 1.11
N GLY A 266 14.47 -3.88 0.00
CA GLY A 266 14.85 -5.25 -0.30
C GLY A 266 13.73 -6.26 -0.01
N THR A 267 13.81 -7.38 -0.71
CA THR A 267 12.80 -8.44 -0.72
C THR A 267 12.50 -8.97 0.69
N ASN A 268 11.21 -9.18 0.98
CA ASN A 268 10.79 -9.90 2.18
C ASN A 268 11.08 -11.39 2.03
N TYR A 269 11.59 -12.00 3.09
CA TYR A 269 11.94 -13.42 3.14
C TYR A 269 11.52 -13.98 4.50
N VAL A 270 10.34 -14.58 4.55
CA VAL A 270 9.83 -15.22 5.75
C VAL A 270 10.53 -16.54 6.05
N SER A 271 10.48 -16.95 7.31
CA SER A 271 10.90 -18.26 7.76
C SER A 271 10.26 -19.37 6.91
N GLY A 272 11.09 -20.23 6.33
CA GLY A 272 10.63 -21.34 5.49
C GLY A 272 10.43 -21.02 4.00
N SER A 273 10.73 -19.80 3.54
CA SER A 273 10.57 -19.40 2.11
C SER A 273 11.26 -20.32 1.10
N ASN A 274 12.39 -20.92 1.49
CA ASN A 274 13.17 -21.82 0.62
C ASN A 274 12.90 -23.30 0.90
N LEU A 275 11.95 -23.62 1.77
CA LEU A 275 11.57 -25.01 2.01
C LEU A 275 10.78 -25.53 0.81
N PRO A 276 11.00 -26.79 0.41
CA PRO A 276 10.22 -27.42 -0.64
C PRO A 276 8.73 -27.41 -0.24
N GLY A 277 7.85 -27.09 -1.19
CA GLY A 277 6.42 -27.19 -0.96
C GLY A 277 6.03 -28.64 -0.63
N HIS A 278 5.17 -28.82 0.38
CA HIS A 278 4.52 -30.10 0.65
C HIS A 278 3.53 -30.47 -0.47
N SER A 279 2.84 -31.60 -0.33
CA SER A 279 2.10 -32.35 -1.36
C SER A 279 1.20 -31.54 -2.31
N ASP A 280 0.67 -30.39 -1.87
CA ASP A 280 -0.19 -29.53 -2.67
C ASP A 280 0.62 -28.47 -3.43
N VAL A 281 0.60 -28.55 -4.76
CA VAL A 281 1.29 -27.61 -5.64
C VAL A 281 0.42 -26.38 -5.85
N HIS A 282 0.75 -25.29 -5.16
CA HIS A 282 0.13 -23.99 -5.37
C HIS A 282 0.89 -23.16 -6.41
N ILE A 283 0.14 -22.48 -7.28
CA ILE A 283 0.68 -21.59 -8.31
C ILE A 283 0.35 -20.16 -7.90
N SER A 284 1.35 -19.28 -7.91
CA SER A 284 1.15 -17.86 -7.64
C SER A 284 0.37 -17.21 -8.77
N CYS A 285 -0.74 -16.54 -8.45
CA CYS A 285 -1.51 -15.79 -9.44
C CYS A 285 -0.80 -14.51 -9.93
N LEU A 286 0.27 -14.07 -9.25
CA LEU A 286 1.07 -12.91 -9.67
C LEU A 286 2.16 -13.29 -10.68
N THR A 287 2.86 -14.40 -10.43
CA THR A 287 4.04 -14.80 -11.22
C THR A 287 3.77 -15.96 -12.17
N GLY A 288 2.69 -16.72 -11.96
CA GLY A 288 2.41 -17.97 -12.69
C GLY A 288 3.36 -19.11 -12.32
N LEU A 289 4.23 -18.92 -11.31
CA LEU A 289 5.22 -19.91 -10.89
C LEU A 289 4.71 -20.69 -9.68
N ARG A 290 5.25 -21.91 -9.50
CA ARG A 290 5.03 -22.71 -8.30
C ARG A 290 5.54 -21.97 -7.07
N ILE A 291 4.71 -21.89 -6.03
CA ILE A 291 5.10 -21.30 -4.75
C ILE A 291 6.02 -22.27 -4.00
N GLN A 292 7.13 -21.73 -3.49
CA GLN A 292 8.00 -22.39 -2.52
C GLN A 292 7.79 -21.75 -1.15
N GLY A 293 7.85 -22.54 -0.09
CA GLY A 293 7.58 -22.06 1.26
C GLY A 293 6.10 -21.70 1.53
N PRO A 294 5.84 -20.76 2.46
CA PRO A 294 4.49 -20.43 2.90
C PRO A 294 3.61 -19.80 1.81
N VAL A 295 2.37 -20.28 1.74
CA VAL A 295 1.33 -19.84 0.79
C VAL A 295 0.37 -18.89 1.50
N PHE A 296 -0.05 -17.83 0.81
CA PHE A 296 -1.12 -16.94 1.24
C PHE A 296 -2.32 -17.08 0.31
N PHE A 297 -3.50 -17.33 0.88
CA PHE A 297 -4.77 -17.43 0.14
C PHE A 297 -5.44 -16.06 0.09
N LEU A 298 -5.89 -15.67 -1.10
CA LEU A 298 -6.66 -14.46 -1.29
C LEU A 298 -8.12 -14.66 -0.85
N GLU A 299 -8.89 -13.58 -0.82
CA GLU A 299 -10.23 -13.54 -0.26
C GLU A 299 -11.25 -14.44 -0.99
N ASP A 300 -10.94 -14.90 -2.20
CA ASP A 300 -11.77 -15.85 -2.96
C ASP A 300 -11.59 -17.31 -2.50
N GLY A 301 -10.64 -17.57 -1.59
CA GLY A 301 -10.30 -18.90 -1.07
C GLY A 301 -9.67 -19.83 -2.11
N LYS A 302 -9.31 -19.33 -3.30
CA LYS A 302 -8.83 -20.13 -4.44
C LYS A 302 -7.51 -19.62 -4.98
N SER A 303 -7.43 -18.32 -5.18
CA SER A 303 -6.24 -17.66 -5.71
C SER A 303 -5.19 -17.59 -4.61
N THR A 304 -3.95 -17.91 -4.98
CA THR A 304 -2.83 -18.00 -4.03
C THR A 304 -1.65 -17.18 -4.50
N ILE A 305 -0.90 -16.64 -3.56
CA ILE A 305 0.40 -15.97 -3.79
C ILE A 305 1.40 -16.44 -2.74
N SER A 306 2.69 -16.25 -2.98
CA SER A 306 3.69 -16.52 -1.93
C SER A 306 3.49 -15.55 -0.77
N LEU A 307 3.75 -15.98 0.47
CA LEU A 307 3.65 -15.06 1.62
C LEU A 307 4.61 -13.87 1.50
N ASN A 308 5.80 -14.09 0.90
CA ASN A 308 6.75 -13.01 0.62
C ASN A 308 6.14 -11.94 -0.29
N ASP A 309 5.54 -12.36 -1.41
CA ASP A 309 4.89 -11.44 -2.35
C ASP A 309 3.68 -10.77 -1.72
N ALA A 310 2.89 -11.48 -0.89
CA ALA A 310 1.77 -10.91 -0.16
C ALA A 310 2.22 -9.76 0.75
N LEU A 311 3.27 -9.99 1.56
CA LEU A 311 3.82 -8.98 2.46
C LEU A 311 4.42 -7.79 1.71
N MET A 312 5.13 -8.03 0.60
CA MET A 312 5.66 -6.93 -0.23
C MET A 312 4.52 -6.15 -0.88
N TRP A 313 3.49 -6.83 -1.36
CA TRP A 313 2.31 -6.22 -1.97
C TRP A 313 1.58 -5.33 -0.96
N ALA A 314 1.22 -5.86 0.22
CA ALA A 314 0.47 -5.13 1.24
C ALA A 314 1.21 -3.91 1.82
N LYS A 315 2.54 -3.83 1.67
CA LYS A 315 3.37 -2.68 2.04
C LYS A 315 3.33 -1.53 1.02
N VAL A 316 2.93 -1.78 -0.24
CA VAL A 316 2.97 -0.79 -1.33
C VAL A 316 1.63 -0.59 -2.02
N ASN A 317 0.74 -1.58 -1.98
CA ASN A 317 -0.62 -1.51 -2.49
C ASN A 317 -1.57 -2.10 -1.44
N PRO A 318 -2.50 -1.30 -0.89
CA PRO A 318 -3.38 -1.75 0.19
C PRO A 318 -4.41 -2.79 -0.29
N PHE A 319 -4.77 -2.82 -1.57
CA PHE A 319 -5.87 -3.63 -2.08
C PHE A 319 -5.42 -4.98 -2.64
N SER A 320 -6.31 -5.98 -2.55
CA SER A 320 -6.10 -7.31 -3.11
C SER A 320 -5.77 -7.28 -4.61
N PRO A 321 -4.85 -8.14 -5.09
CA PRO A 321 -4.55 -8.28 -6.51
C PRO A 321 -5.74 -8.80 -7.33
N LEU A 322 -6.82 -9.29 -6.70
CA LEU A 322 -8.06 -9.63 -7.41
C LEU A 322 -8.84 -8.39 -7.88
N GLY A 323 -8.50 -7.20 -7.38
CA GLY A 323 -9.14 -5.95 -7.78
C GLY A 323 -10.57 -5.79 -7.24
N THR A 324 -10.90 -6.49 -6.16
CA THR A 324 -12.23 -6.49 -5.53
C THR A 324 -12.54 -5.22 -4.75
N GLY A 325 -11.52 -4.48 -4.30
CA GLY A 325 -11.67 -3.37 -3.34
C GLY A 325 -11.46 -3.78 -1.88
N ILE A 326 -11.22 -5.06 -1.61
CA ILE A 326 -10.88 -5.57 -0.28
C ILE A 326 -9.39 -5.32 -0.01
N GLN A 327 -9.05 -4.88 1.20
CA GLN A 327 -7.65 -4.72 1.59
C GLN A 327 -6.95 -6.07 1.80
N LEU A 328 -5.68 -6.14 1.40
CA LEU A 328 -4.82 -7.29 1.66
C LEU A 328 -4.11 -7.11 3.01
N ASN A 329 -4.29 -8.06 3.93
CA ASN A 329 -3.61 -8.08 5.22
C ASN A 329 -2.92 -9.44 5.48
N PRO A 330 -1.62 -9.57 5.14
CA PRO A 330 -0.87 -10.82 5.28
C PRO A 330 0.09 -10.86 6.49
N PHE A 331 0.03 -9.88 7.39
CA PHE A 331 0.94 -9.74 8.54
C PHE A 331 0.64 -10.72 9.68
#